data_AF-A0A0K4BN77-F1
#
_entry.id   AF-A0A0K4BN77-F1
#
_cell.length_a   1.000
_cell.length_b   1.000
_cell.length_c   1.000
_cell.angle_alpha   90.00
_cell.angle_beta   90.00
_cell.angle_gamma   90.00
#
_symmetry.space_group_name_H-M   'P 1'
#
loop_
_entity.id
_entity.type
_entity.pdbx_description
1 polymer ?
#
loop_
_entity_poly.entity_id
_entity_poly.type
_entity_poly.pdbx_seq_one_letter_code
_entity_poly.pdbx_strand_id
1 'polypeptide(L)' 'MDMLNLGNNESLVCGVFPNHDGTFTAMTYTRSKTFKTEAGAHRWLARNAN' A
#
# COMPACT_ATOMS: atom_id res chain seq x y z
N MET A 1 4.64 0.97 -7.36
CA MET A 1 4.11 -0.24 -6.73
C MET A 1 5.23 -1.26 -6.81
N ASP A 2 5.74 -1.72 -5.68
CA ASP A 2 6.76 -2.76 -5.65
C ASP A 2 6.09 -4.12 -5.43
N MET A 3 6.52 -5.11 -6.20
CA MET A 3 5.99 -6.48 -6.15
C MET A 3 7.13 -7.43 -5.77
N LEU A 4 6.99 -8.07 -4.62
CA LEU A 4 7.89 -9.14 -4.19
C LEU A 4 7.28 -10.49 -4.61
N ASN A 5 8.00 -11.28 -5.39
CA ASN A 5 7.61 -12.64 -5.75
C ASN A 5 8.01 -13.61 -4.62
N LEU A 6 7.07 -14.41 -4.10
CA LEU A 6 7.30 -15.32 -2.98
C LEU A 6 7.78 -16.73 -3.39
N GLY A 7 7.94 -16.99 -4.69
CA GLY A 7 8.43 -18.28 -5.20
C GLY A 7 7.39 -19.42 -5.18
N ASN A 8 6.16 -19.12 -4.78
CA ASN A 8 5.03 -20.05 -4.70
C ASN A 8 3.84 -19.63 -5.59
N ASN A 9 4.13 -18.85 -6.64
CA ASN A 9 3.14 -18.19 -7.50
C ASN A 9 2.29 -17.09 -6.80
N GLU A 10 2.66 -16.67 -5.59
CA GLU A 10 2.10 -15.49 -4.93
C GLU A 10 3.05 -14.29 -5.08
N SER A 11 2.48 -13.09 -5.14
CA SER A 11 3.24 -11.84 -5.14
C SER A 11 2.65 -10.89 -4.11
N LEU A 12 3.52 -10.34 -3.26
CA LEU A 12 3.14 -9.38 -2.24
C LEU A 12 3.35 -7.96 -2.79
N VAL A 13 2.31 -7.13 -2.72
CA VAL A 13 2.30 -5.81 -3.34
C VAL A 13 2.39 -4.72 -2.29
N CYS A 14 3.31 -3.78 -2.48
CA CYS A 14 3.37 -2.54 -1.71
C CYS A 14 2.89 -1.35 -2.58
N GLY A 15 2.13 -0.43 -1.99
CA GLY A 15 1.59 0.71 -2.73
C GLY A 15 0.44 1.44 -2.06
N VAL A 16 -0.03 2.47 -2.75
CA VAL A 16 -1.28 3.16 -2.44
C VAL A 16 -2.32 2.72 -3.46
N PHE A 17 -3.50 2.34 -2.98
CA PHE A 17 -4.61 1.83 -3.78
C PHE A 17 -5.85 2.68 -3.53
N PRO A 18 -6.52 3.20 -4.58
CA PRO A 18 -7.80 3.89 -4.43
C PRO A 18 -8.92 2.88 -4.11
N ASN A 19 -9.81 3.25 -3.20
CA ASN A 19 -11.00 2.49 -2.84
C ASN A 19 -12.25 3.06 -3.54
N HIS A 20 -13.31 2.26 -3.66
CA HIS A 20 -14.54 2.67 -4.34
C HIS A 20 -15.31 3.80 -3.61
N ASP A 21 -15.03 4.01 -2.32
CA ASP A 21 -15.64 5.05 -1.49
C ASP A 21 -14.89 6.40 -1.53
N GLY A 22 -13.86 6.52 -2.39
CA GLY A 22 -13.05 7.73 -2.52
C GLY A 22 -11.91 7.84 -1.49
N THR A 23 -11.67 6.81 -0.69
CA THR A 23 -10.52 6.74 0.22
C THR A 23 -9.33 6.03 -0.44
N PHE A 24 -8.16 6.06 0.21
CA PHE A 24 -6.91 5.52 -0.28
C PHE A 24 -6.30 4.58 0.76
N THR A 25 -6.05 3.34 0.38
CA THR A 25 -5.37 2.35 1.23
C THR A 25 -3.89 2.33 0.91
N ALA A 26 -3.04 2.72 1.85
CA ALA A 26 -1.61 2.47 1.77
C ALA A 26 -1.30 1.10 2.38
N MET A 27 -0.49 0.30 1.70
CA MET A 27 -0.13 -1.05 2.11
C MET A 27 1.37 -1.28 1.95
N THR A 28 2.00 -1.74 3.02
CA THR A 28 3.35 -2.31 3.04
C THR A 28 3.24 -3.83 3.17
N TYR A 29 4.37 -4.54 3.19
CA TYR A 29 4.39 -5.99 3.32
C TYR A 29 3.75 -6.53 4.62
N THR A 30 3.70 -5.72 5.67
CA THR A 30 3.22 -6.17 7.00
C THR A 30 2.17 -5.25 7.62
N ARG A 31 1.85 -4.11 6.98
CA ARG A 31 0.94 -3.11 7.53
C ARG A 31 0.06 -2.51 6.45
N SER A 32 -1.14 -2.09 6.82
CA SER A 32 -2.02 -1.30 5.95
C SER A 32 -2.74 -0.20 6.74
N LYS A 33 -3.10 0.88 6.05
CA LYS A 33 -3.90 1.97 6.62
C LYS A 33 -4.67 2.73 5.55
N THR A 34 -5.92 3.09 5.87
CA THR A 34 -6.80 3.86 4.99
C THR A 34 -6.75 5.37 5.29
N PHE A 35 -6.80 6.18 4.25
CA PHE A 35 -6.71 7.64 4.29
C PHE A 35 -7.80 8.29 3.45
N LYS A 36 -8.24 9.47 3.85
CA LYS A 36 -9.16 10.29 3.04
C LYS A 36 -8.47 10.98 1.85
N THR A 37 -7.14 11.07 1.87
CA THR A 37 -6.36 11.76 0.82
C THR A 37 -5.21 10.90 0.33
N GLU A 38 -4.98 10.92 -0.98
CA GLU A 38 -3.88 10.21 -1.63
C GLU A 38 -2.53 10.63 -1.08
N ALA A 39 -2.31 11.95 -0.93
CA ALA A 39 -1.08 12.49 -0.36
C ALA A 39 -0.80 11.99 1.07
N GLY A 40 -1.86 11.79 1.88
CA GLY A 40 -1.73 11.22 3.22
C GLY A 40 -1.29 9.75 3.18
N ALA A 41 -1.86 8.98 2.26
CA ALA A 41 -1.49 7.58 2.03
C ALA A 41 -0.04 7.45 1.56
N HIS A 42 0.41 8.27 0.60
CA HIS A 42 1.79 8.27 0.12
C HIS A 42 2.80 8.65 1.21
N ARG A 43 2.52 9.69 2.01
CA ARG A 43 3.40 10.08 3.13
C ARG A 43 3.49 9.00 4.19
N TRP A 44 2.39 8.29 4.48
CA TRP A 44 2.43 7.18 5.41
C TRP A 44 3.21 6.00 4.83
N LEU A 45 2.98 5.66 3.56
CA LEU A 45 3.69 4.57 2.90
C LEU A 45 5.21 4.80 2.93
N ALA A 46 5.66 6.00 2.55
CA ALA A 46 7.08 6.37 2.56
C ALA A 46 7.73 6.27 3.95
N ARG A 47 6.96 6.39 5.04
CA ARG A 47 7.45 6.26 6.42
C ARG A 47 7.48 4.83 6.93
N ASN A 48 6.76 3.91 6.28
CA ASN A 48 6.53 2.55 6.78
C ASN A 48 7.04 1.45 5.84
N ALA A 49 7.42 1.78 4.59
CA ALA A 49 7.88 0.85 3.58
C ALA A 49 9.40 0.56 3.61
N ASN A 50 10.04 0.70 4.78
CA ASN A 50 11.45 0.35 4.98
C ASN A 50 11.67 -1.16 4.92
#